data_AF-A0A378J4Y7-F1
#
_entry.id   AF-A0A378J4Y7-F1
#
_cell.length_a   1.000
_cell.length_b   1.000
_cell.length_c   1.000
_cell.angle_alpha   90.00
_cell.angle_beta   90.00
_cell.angle_gamma   90.00
#
_symmetry.space_group_name_H-M   'P 1'
#
loop_
_entity.id
_entity.type
_entity.pdbx_description
1 polymer ?
#
loop_
_entity_poly.entity_id
_entity_poly.type
_entity_poly.pdbx_seq_one_letter_code
_entity_poly.pdbx_strand_id
1 'polypeptide(L)'
;MSRETWNLIKKSKRFDVNVYRRGIVALIVSLILSCVLCLSLLYMYLSEPERDFYATSGIAPPIKLSPMLSPNYSAQALLPPDPPSDSEDKLIPE
;
A
#
# COMPACT_ATOMS: atom_id res chain seq x y z
N MET A 1 30.79 4.69 55.53
CA MET A 1 29.67 4.91 54.60
C MET A 1 28.39 5.06 55.42
N SER A 2 27.63 6.15 55.25
CA SER A 2 26.37 6.34 55.99
C SER A 2 25.27 5.43 55.44
N ARG A 3 24.30 5.02 56.26
CA ARG A 3 23.14 4.22 55.79
C ARG A 3 22.36 4.92 54.66
N GLU A 4 22.34 6.25 54.68
CA GLU A 4 21.71 7.08 53.66
C GLU A 4 22.39 6.95 52.29
N THR A 5 23.73 7.01 52.26
CA THR A 5 24.49 6.84 51.01
C THR A 5 24.32 5.44 50.43
N TRP A 6 24.24 4.40 51.27
CA TRP A 6 23.92 3.05 50.85
C TRP A 6 22.52 2.92 50.23
N ASN A 7 21.50 3.53 50.86
CA ASN A 7 20.13 3.52 50.36
C ASN A 7 19.98 4.27 49.03
N LEU A 8 20.69 5.39 48.87
CA LEU A 8 20.75 6.14 47.60
C LEU A 8 21.31 5.29 46.46
N ILE A 9 22.45 4.62 46.67
CA ILE A 9 23.07 3.73 45.68
C ILE A 9 22.15 2.56 45.32
N LYS A 10 21.44 1.99 46.30
CA LYS A 10 20.49 0.90 46.06
C LYS A 10 19.28 1.37 45.24
N LYS A 11 18.79 2.58 45.50
CA LYS A 11 17.66 3.17 44.77
C LYS A 11 18.04 3.53 43.32
N SER A 12 19.22 4.11 43.09
CA SER A 12 19.69 4.43 41.74
C SER A 12 19.87 3.17 40.89
N LYS A 13 20.54 2.13 41.41
CA LYS A 13 20.68 0.84 40.70
C LYS A 13 19.34 0.20 40.34
N ARG A 14 18.34 0.26 41.24
CA ARG A 14 16.99 -0.25 40.95
C ARG A 14 16.28 0.58 39.88
N PHE A 15 16.49 1.90 39.88
CA PHE A 15 15.95 2.77 38.84
C PHE A 15 16.54 2.41 37.47
N ASP A 16 17.87 2.29 37.36
CA ASP A 16 18.55 1.96 36.10
C ASP A 16 18.09 0.61 35.54
N VAL A 17 18.00 -0.42 36.37
CA VAL A 17 17.53 -1.76 35.95
C VAL A 17 16.07 -1.71 35.48
N ASN A 18 15.20 -0.96 36.17
CA ASN A 18 13.80 -0.85 35.78
C ASN A 18 13.63 -0.07 34.48
N VAL A 19 14.41 1.00 34.27
CA VAL A 19 14.41 1.78 33.05
C VAL A 19 14.87 0.92 31.87
N TYR A 20 15.98 0.18 32.02
CA TYR A 20 16.47 -0.72 30.97
C TYR A 20 15.47 -1.82 30.63
N ARG A 21 14.86 -2.48 31.62
CA ARG A 21 13.84 -3.51 31.37
C ARG A 21 12.64 -2.96 30.61
N ARG A 22 12.14 -1.79 31.00
CA ARG A 22 11.03 -1.13 30.29
C ARG A 22 11.42 -0.71 28.88
N GLY A 23 12.63 -0.21 28.69
CA GLY A 23 13.17 0.13 27.37
C GLY A 23 13.25 -1.08 26.45
N ILE A 24 13.77 -2.21 26.94
CA ILE A 24 13.84 -3.47 26.18
C ILE A 24 12.43 -3.98 25.84
N VAL A 25 11.49 -3.95 26.79
CA VAL A 25 10.11 -4.36 26.52
C VAL A 25 9.47 -3.46 25.46
N ALA A 26 9.66 -2.14 25.55
CA ALA A 26 9.15 -1.20 24.55
C ALA A 26 9.74 -1.47 23.15
N LEU A 27 11.03 -1.79 23.08
CA LEU A 27 11.73 -2.11 21.83
C LEU A 27 11.22 -3.44 21.24
N ILE A 28 11.03 -4.47 22.07
CA ILE A 28 10.47 -5.75 21.62
C ILE A 28 9.04 -5.54 21.10
N VAL A 29 8.22 -4.77 21.81
CA VAL A 29 6.85 -4.46 21.38
C VAL A 29 6.83 -3.68 20.06
N SER A 30 7.70 -2.70 19.88
CA SER A 30 7.78 -1.94 18.62
C SER A 30 8.26 -2.79 17.44
N LEU A 31 9.18 -3.73 17.68
CA LEU A 31 9.63 -4.68 16.68
C LEU A 31 8.50 -5.64 16.27
N ILE A 32 7.78 -6.20 17.24
CA ILE A 32 6.62 -7.07 16.96
C ILE A 32 5.57 -6.32 16.15
N LEU A 33 5.23 -5.09 16.55
CA LEU A 33 4.26 -4.27 15.84
C LEU A 33 4.70 -4.02 14.39
N SER A 34 5.97 -3.69 14.17
CA SER A 34 6.54 -3.51 12.83
C SER A 34 6.44 -4.78 11.99
N CYS A 35 6.76 -5.95 12.56
CA CYS A 35 6.62 -7.23 11.86
C CYS A 35 5.16 -7.53 11.49
N VAL A 36 4.22 -7.30 12.41
CA VAL A 36 2.78 -7.49 12.15
C VAL A 36 2.30 -6.59 11.01
N LEU A 37 2.73 -5.32 11.00
CA LEU A 37 2.39 -4.39 9.91
C LEU A 37 2.96 -4.85 8.57
N CYS A 38 4.23 -5.27 8.52
CA CYS A 38 4.83 -5.82 7.30
C CYS A 38 4.08 -7.05 6.78
N LEU A 39 3.75 -8.01 7.66
CA LEU A 39 3.00 -9.20 7.28
C LEU A 39 1.59 -8.85 6.80
N SER A 40 0.94 -7.88 7.44
CA SER A 40 -0.40 -7.42 7.04
C SER A 40 -0.39 -6.77 5.66
N LEU A 41 0.60 -5.91 5.37
CA LEU A 41 0.77 -5.32 4.04
C LEU A 41 1.06 -6.38 2.98
N LEU A 42 1.93 -7.35 3.29
CA LEU A 42 2.23 -8.44 2.38
C LEU A 42 1.01 -9.32 2.12
N TYR A 43 0.21 -9.60 3.14
CA TYR A 43 -1.05 -10.34 2.99
C TYR A 43 -2.04 -9.58 2.11
N MET A 44 -2.20 -8.26 2.30
CA MET A 44 -3.05 -7.44 1.45
C MET A 44 -2.59 -7.45 0.00
N TYR A 45 -1.29 -7.30 -0.24
CA TYR A 45 -0.72 -7.32 -1.59
C TYR A 45 -0.94 -8.66 -2.30
N LEU A 46 -0.76 -9.79 -1.61
CA LEU A 46 -0.98 -11.12 -2.20
C LEU A 46 -2.46 -11.47 -2.36
N SER A 47 -3.35 -10.85 -1.59
CA SER A 47 -4.79 -11.08 -1.67
C SER A 47 -5.49 -10.13 -2.64
N GLU A 48 -4.77 -9.18 -3.23
CA GLU A 48 -5.33 -8.26 -4.22
C GLU A 48 -5.68 -9.06 -5.50
N PRO A 49 -6.97 -9.12 -5.90
CA PRO A 49 -7.35 -9.82 -7.11
C PRO A 49 -6.78 -9.08 -8.33
N GLU A 50 -6.53 -9.83 -9.40
CA GLU A 50 -6.12 -9.22 -10.66
C GLU A 50 -7.14 -8.16 -11.09
N ARG A 51 -6.64 -6.95 -11.37
CA ARG A 51 -7.50 -5.83 -11.75
C ARG A 51 -8.04 -6.05 -13.15
N ASP A 52 -9.35 -6.16 -13.26
CA ASP A 52 -10.02 -6.18 -14.56
C ASP A 52 -10.02 -4.77 -15.17
N PHE A 53 -9.68 -4.71 -16.46
CA PHE A 53 -9.73 -3.47 -17.25
C PHE A 53 -10.80 -3.61 -18.33
N TYR A 54 -11.52 -2.53 -18.60
CA TYR A 54 -12.57 -2.50 -19.63
C TYR A 54 -12.38 -1.27 -20.51
N ALA A 55 -12.60 -1.42 -21.82
CA ALA A 55 -12.67 -0.31 -22.77
C ALA A 55 -14.12 -0.08 -23.20
N THR A 56 -14.51 1.18 -23.36
CA THR A 56 -15.82 1.57 -23.90
C THR A 56 -15.66 2.78 -24.81
N SER A 57 -16.35 2.76 -25.95
CA SER A 57 -16.44 3.87 -26.90
C SER A 57 -17.77 4.63 -26.79
N GLY A 58 -18.59 4.31 -25.78
CA GLY A 58 -19.91 4.93 -25.57
C GLY A 58 -21.01 4.48 -26.53
N ILE A 59 -20.66 3.77 -27.61
CA ILE A 59 -21.58 3.23 -28.62
C ILE A 59 -21.78 1.71 -28.45
N ALA A 60 -20.72 0.99 -28.08
CA ALA A 60 -20.72 -0.46 -27.88
C ALA A 60 -20.63 -0.84 -26.39
N PRO A 61 -21.11 -2.03 -25.98
CA PRO A 61 -20.95 -2.52 -24.62
C PRO A 61 -19.46 -2.63 -24.24
N PRO A 62 -19.11 -2.45 -22.94
CA PRO A 62 -17.72 -2.49 -22.49
C PRO A 62 -17.04 -3.82 -22.81
N ILE A 63 -15.87 -3.77 -23.43
CA ILE A 63 -15.06 -4.94 -23.78
C ILE A 63 -14.02 -5.17 -22.68
N LYS A 64 -13.97 -6.39 -22.12
CA LYS A 64 -12.95 -6.77 -21.13
C LYS A 64 -11.58 -6.86 -21.80
N LEU A 65 -10.61 -6.12 -21.28
CA LEU A 65 -9.24 -6.09 -21.76
C LEU A 65 -8.40 -7.16 -21.08
N SER A 66 -7.41 -7.68 -21.81
CA SER A 66 -6.35 -8.49 -21.22
C SER A 66 -5.29 -7.56 -20.61
N PRO A 67 -5.02 -7.61 -19.30
CA PRO A 67 -3.94 -6.83 -18.71
C PRO A 67 -2.59 -7.26 -19.29
N MET A 68 -1.68 -6.29 -19.46
CA MET A 68 -0.30 -6.54 -19.87
C MET A 68 0.64 -6.30 -18.70
N LEU A 69 1.71 -7.09 -18.61
CA LEU A 69 2.74 -6.96 -17.58
C LEU A 69 3.62 -5.72 -17.78
N SER A 70 3.65 -5.16 -18.99
CA SER A 70 4.44 -3.98 -19.34
C SER A 70 3.63 -3.00 -20.18
N PRO A 71 3.98 -1.70 -20.17
CA PRO A 71 3.40 -0.73 -21.09
C PRO A 71 3.56 -1.17 -22.55
N ASN A 72 2.63 -0.75 -23.41
CA ASN A 72 2.75 -0.95 -24.84
C ASN A 72 3.77 0.04 -25.42
N TYR A 73 4.94 -0.46 -25.82
CA TYR A 73 5.98 0.32 -26.49
C TYR A 73 5.90 0.24 -28.03
N SER A 74 4.93 -0.46 -28.59
CA SER A 74 4.73 -0.52 -30.02
C SER A 74 3.99 0.72 -30.54
N ALA A 75 4.19 1.06 -31.81
CA ALA A 75 3.41 2.11 -32.49
C ALA A 75 1.98 1.66 -32.84
N GLN A 76 1.62 0.41 -32.53
CA GLN A 76 0.31 -0.15 -32.82
C GLN A 76 -0.61 0.01 -31.61
N ALA A 77 -1.80 0.56 -31.84
CA ALA A 77 -2.86 0.58 -30.83
C ALA A 77 -3.29 -0.86 -30.50
N LEU A 78 -3.51 -1.14 -29.20
CA LEU A 78 -3.99 -2.44 -28.72
C LEU A 78 -5.46 -2.68 -29.06
N LEU A 79 -6.21 -1.61 -29.28
CA LEU A 79 -7.62 -1.65 -29.63
C LEU A 79 -7.79 -1.31 -31.11
N PRO A 80 -8.77 -1.97 -31.79
CA PRO A 80 -9.15 -1.54 -33.12
C PRO A 80 -9.69 -0.09 -33.07
N PRO A 81 -9.52 0.69 -34.14
CA PRO A 81 -10.11 2.01 -34.21
C PRO A 81 -11.63 1.91 -34.08
N ASP A 82 -12.23 2.90 -33.43
CA ASP A 82 -13.69 3.00 -33.33
C ASP A 82 -14.32 3.03 -34.73
N PRO A 83 -15.52 2.46 -34.90
CA PRO A 83 -16.22 2.50 -36.17
C PRO A 83 -16.43 3.97 -36.60
N PRO A 84 -16.25 4.29 -37.89
CA PRO A 84 -16.48 5.64 -38.39
C PRO A 84 -17.92 6.06 -38.08
N SER A 85 -18.08 7.20 -37.42
CA SER A 85 -19.38 7.82 -37.15
C SER A 85 -19.90 8.54 -38.41
N ASP A 86 -20.07 7.80 -39.50
CA ASP A 86 -20.68 8.33 -40.73
C ASP A 86 -22.21 8.22 -40.61
N SER A 87 -22.88 9.13 -39.87
CA SER A 87 -24.35 9.29 -39.99
C SER A 87 -25.04 10.39 -39.17
N GLU A 88 -24.37 11.43 -38.67
CA GLU A 88 -25.12 12.63 -38.27
C GLU A 88 -24.37 13.89 -38.72
N ASP A 89 -24.85 14.47 -39.82
CA ASP A 89 -24.69 15.91 -40.06
C ASP A 89 -25.18 16.61 -38.79
N LYS A 90 -24.27 17.02 -37.92
CA LYS A 90 -24.58 17.92 -36.82
C LYS A 90 -25.02 19.23 -37.47
N LEU A 91 -26.32 19.38 -37.67
CA LEU A 91 -26.95 20.65 -38.02
C LEU A 91 -26.60 21.63 -36.90
N ILE A 92 -25.66 22.53 -37.17
CA ILE A 92 -25.38 23.68 -36.30
C ILE A 92 -26.56 24.64 -36.52
N PRO A 93 -27.38 24.93 -35.49
CA PRO A 93 -28.42 25.95 -35.64
C PRO A 93 -27.78 27.34 -35.82
N GLU A 94 -28.27 28.11 -36.80
CA GLU A 94 -27.92 29.53 -37.02
C GLU A 94 -28.46 30.42 -35.90
#